data_AF-A0A947F9T2-F1
#
_entry.id   AF-A0A947F9T2-F1
#
_cell.length_a   1.000
_cell.length_b   1.000
_cell.length_c   1.000
_cell.angle_alpha   90.00
_cell.angle_beta   90.00
_cell.angle_gamma   90.00
#
_symmetry.space_group_name_H-M   'P 1'
#
loop_
_entity.id
_entity.type
_entity.pdbx_description
1 polymer ?
#
loop_
_entity_poly.entity_id
_entity_poly.type
_entity_poly.pdbx_seq_one_letter_code
_entity_poly.pdbx_strand_id
1 'polypeptide(L)'
;MTTASVPSGAILQRDKQTYAIVPRLPGGLLNLEILQNLALVVEKYQIPLVKITSGQRVALIGMPADQLDDIWHDLGLEAGKATELCLHYVQTCPGTEVCTFGVQDSLAFGLELEEYFSGRDFPAKVKIGVSGCPFSCSESLVRDIGITGKKKGWTVTFGG
;
A
#
# COMPACT_ATOMS: atom_id res chain seq x y z
N MET A 1 -2.48 25.52 -22.62
CA MET A 1 -1.39 24.93 -21.81
C MET A 1 -1.64 23.44 -21.80
N THR A 2 -0.91 22.71 -22.64
CA THR A 2 -1.03 21.25 -22.81
C THR A 2 -0.71 20.56 -21.50
N THR A 3 -1.71 19.93 -20.88
CA THR A 3 -1.52 19.08 -19.72
C THR A 3 -0.66 17.90 -20.16
N ALA A 4 0.65 17.94 -19.84
CA ALA A 4 1.48 16.74 -19.89
C ALA A 4 0.74 15.66 -19.10
N SER A 5 0.45 14.54 -19.74
CA SER A 5 -0.21 13.40 -19.11
C SER A 5 0.62 12.99 -17.90
N VAL A 6 0.01 13.05 -16.70
CA VAL A 6 0.65 12.59 -15.47
C VAL A 6 1.07 11.13 -15.68
N PRO A 7 2.35 10.79 -15.46
CA PRO A 7 2.81 9.40 -15.58
C PRO A 7 2.00 8.47 -14.67
N SER A 8 1.74 7.25 -15.13
CA SER A 8 0.84 6.31 -14.45
C SER A 8 1.24 6.09 -12.99
N GLY A 9 0.28 6.21 -12.07
CA GLY A 9 0.49 6.02 -10.63
C GLY A 9 1.35 7.09 -9.93
N ALA A 10 1.70 8.18 -10.62
CA ALA A 10 2.52 9.26 -10.08
C ALA A 10 1.69 10.39 -9.45
N ILE A 11 2.22 10.97 -8.38
CA ILE A 11 1.57 12.03 -7.60
C ILE A 11 2.39 13.32 -7.72
N LEU A 12 1.85 14.35 -8.38
CA LEU A 12 2.52 15.65 -8.48
C LEU A 12 2.72 16.29 -7.10
N GLN A 13 3.95 16.69 -6.79
CA GLN A 13 4.32 17.27 -5.52
C GLN A 13 4.01 18.77 -5.44
N ARG A 14 4.21 19.34 -4.24
CA ARG A 14 3.90 20.76 -3.94
C ARG A 14 4.67 21.73 -4.83
N ASP A 15 5.90 21.38 -5.21
CA ASP A 15 6.76 22.19 -6.09
C ASP A 15 6.27 22.26 -7.55
N LYS A 16 5.25 21.47 -7.91
CA LYS A 16 4.70 21.35 -9.28
C LYS A 16 5.72 20.91 -10.33
N GLN A 17 6.82 20.31 -9.90
CA GLN A 17 7.92 19.87 -10.77
C GLN A 17 8.25 18.40 -10.55
N THR A 18 8.23 17.95 -9.29
CA THR A 18 8.58 16.57 -8.94
C THR A 18 7.35 15.74 -8.63
N TYR A 19 7.57 14.42 -8.61
CA TYR A 19 6.53 13.43 -8.40
C TYR A 19 6.89 12.51 -7.23
N ALA A 20 5.87 11.85 -6.71
CA ALA A 20 6.00 10.69 -5.85
C ALA A 20 5.36 9.47 -6.49
N ILE A 21 5.91 8.30 -6.20
CA ILE A 21 5.32 7.02 -6.54
C ILE A 21 5.21 6.15 -5.28
N VAL A 22 4.22 5.26 -5.29
CA VAL A 22 4.00 4.30 -4.21
C VAL A 22 3.86 2.92 -4.85
N PRO A 23 4.86 2.04 -4.73
CA PRO A 23 4.75 0.67 -5.20
C PRO A 23 3.67 -0.11 -4.44
N ARG A 24 3.04 -1.06 -5.11
CA ARG A 24 2.09 -1.98 -4.51
C ARG A 24 2.85 -2.99 -3.63
N LEU A 25 2.49 -3.04 -2.35
CA LEU A 25 3.10 -3.92 -1.34
C LEU A 25 1.99 -4.64 -0.57
N PRO A 26 1.53 -5.80 -1.04
CA PRO A 26 0.38 -6.49 -0.45
C PRO A 26 0.61 -6.86 1.01
N GLY A 27 -0.33 -6.47 1.88
CA GLY A 27 -0.21 -6.65 3.33
C GLY A 27 1.01 -5.98 3.97
N GLY A 28 1.71 -5.10 3.25
CA GLY A 28 2.98 -4.52 3.66
C GLY A 28 4.14 -5.52 3.76
N LEU A 29 4.02 -6.68 3.09
CA LEU A 29 5.06 -7.71 3.11
C LEU A 29 6.15 -7.42 2.08
N LEU A 30 7.40 -7.65 2.49
CA LEU A 30 8.59 -7.42 1.69
C LEU A 30 9.47 -8.67 1.76
N ASN A 31 10.02 -9.08 0.63
CA ASN A 31 11.06 -10.11 0.56
C ASN A 31 12.43 -9.45 0.29
N LEU A 32 13.49 -10.26 0.27
CA LEU A 32 14.85 -9.77 0.03
C LEU A 32 14.99 -9.06 -1.31
N GLU A 33 14.40 -9.62 -2.38
CA GLU A 33 14.47 -9.06 -3.73
C GLU A 33 13.86 -7.65 -3.79
N ILE A 34 12.66 -7.47 -3.21
CA ILE A 34 12.02 -6.15 -3.14
C ILE A 34 12.87 -5.16 -2.36
N LEU A 35 13.44 -5.57 -1.22
CA LEU A 35 14.31 -4.72 -0.41
C LEU A 35 15.57 -4.29 -1.17
N GLN A 36 16.18 -5.22 -1.91
CA GLN A 36 17.35 -4.94 -2.75
C GLN A 36 16.99 -3.98 -3.89
N ASN A 37 15.90 -4.22 -4.62
CA ASN A 37 15.46 -3.34 -5.70
C ASN A 37 15.15 -1.93 -5.20
N LEU A 38 14.45 -1.81 -4.06
CA LEU A 38 14.20 -0.52 -3.42
C LEU A 38 15.51 0.21 -3.10
N ALA A 39 16.49 -0.46 -2.49
CA ALA A 39 17.78 0.15 -2.16
C ALA A 39 18.54 0.61 -3.41
N LEU A 40 18.62 -0.25 -4.44
CA LEU A 40 19.30 0.05 -5.69
C LEU A 40 18.65 1.21 -6.44
N VAL A 41 17.32 1.27 -6.49
CA VAL A 41 16.58 2.36 -7.13
C VAL A 41 16.76 3.67 -6.38
N VAL A 42 16.69 3.65 -5.05
CA VAL A 42 16.92 4.85 -4.23
C VAL A 42 18.33 5.40 -4.46
N GLU A 43 19.34 4.52 -4.54
CA GLU A 43 20.72 4.90 -4.83
C GLU A 43 20.90 5.38 -6.28
N LYS A 44 20.48 4.60 -7.28
CA LYS A 44 20.68 4.89 -8.71
C LYS A 44 20.06 6.23 -9.13
N TYR A 45 18.84 6.50 -8.68
CA TYR A 45 18.10 7.71 -9.05
C TYR A 45 18.25 8.85 -8.03
N GLN A 46 19.08 8.65 -6.99
CA GLN A 46 19.33 9.64 -5.94
C GLN A 46 18.01 10.18 -5.34
N ILE A 47 17.09 9.27 -5.00
CA ILE A 47 15.74 9.62 -4.58
C ILE A 47 15.80 10.47 -3.30
N PRO A 48 15.32 11.73 -3.32
CA PRO A 48 15.53 12.66 -2.20
C PRO A 48 14.86 12.26 -0.89
N LEU A 49 13.69 11.59 -0.98
CA LEU A 49 12.90 11.24 0.19
C LEU A 49 12.23 9.89 0.02
N VAL A 50 12.46 9.01 1.00
CA VAL A 50 11.79 7.71 1.14
C VAL A 50 10.98 7.72 2.43
N LYS A 51 9.69 7.40 2.35
CA LYS A 51 8.77 7.50 3.50
C LYS A 51 7.90 6.26 3.66
N ILE A 52 7.94 5.65 4.84
CA ILE A 52 6.96 4.64 5.25
C ILE A 52 5.61 5.33 5.51
N THR A 53 4.55 4.76 4.95
CA THR A 53 3.17 5.26 5.06
C THR A 53 2.39 4.50 6.13
N SER A 54 1.29 5.09 6.61
CA SER A 54 0.40 4.42 7.59
C SER A 54 -0.22 3.13 7.04
N GLY A 55 -0.41 3.02 5.73
CA GLY A 55 -0.92 1.82 5.07
C GLY A 55 0.12 0.73 4.84
N GLN A 56 1.24 0.72 5.59
CA GLN A 56 2.33 -0.26 5.46
C GLN A 56 3.01 -0.30 4.09
N ARG A 57 3.03 0.84 3.38
CA ARG A 57 3.71 0.99 2.07
C ARG A 57 4.93 1.90 2.18
N VAL A 58 5.76 1.90 1.14
CA VAL A 58 6.90 2.83 0.96
C VAL A 58 6.56 3.82 -0.15
N ALA A 59 6.76 5.11 0.11
CA ALA A 59 6.65 6.18 -0.88
C ALA A 59 8.03 6.70 -1.26
N LEU A 60 8.27 6.84 -2.56
CA LEU A 60 9.49 7.41 -3.15
C LEU A 60 9.12 8.79 -3.70
N ILE A 61 9.81 9.84 -3.28
CA ILE A 61 9.36 11.23 -3.45
C ILE A 61 10.50 12.10 -3.96
N GLY A 62 10.19 12.98 -4.92
CA GLY A 62 11.11 14.03 -5.40
C GLY A 62 11.74 13.73 -6.75
N MET A 63 11.19 12.80 -7.53
CA MET A 63 11.75 12.42 -8.84
C MET A 63 11.12 13.27 -9.95
N PRO A 64 11.89 13.67 -10.99
CA PRO A 64 11.35 14.34 -12.17
C PRO A 64 10.53 13.37 -13.03
N ALA A 65 9.63 13.89 -13.86
CA ALA A 65 8.68 13.09 -14.64
C ALA A 65 9.35 12.12 -15.63
N ASP A 66 10.48 12.52 -16.22
CA ASP A 66 11.22 11.79 -17.24
C ASP A 66 11.95 10.55 -16.71
N GLN A 67 12.15 10.45 -15.40
CA GLN A 67 12.78 9.28 -14.76
C GLN A 67 11.77 8.22 -14.32
N LEU A 68 10.48 8.53 -14.28
CA LEU A 68 9.51 7.66 -13.60
C LEU A 68 9.34 6.29 -14.26
N ASP A 69 9.37 6.23 -15.59
CA ASP A 69 9.22 4.96 -16.31
C ASP A 69 10.42 4.04 -16.07
N ASP A 70 11.63 4.59 -16.07
CA ASP A 70 12.85 3.83 -15.76
C ASP A 70 12.87 3.34 -14.31
N ILE A 71 12.40 4.19 -13.37
CA ILE A 71 12.28 3.83 -11.96
C ILE A 71 11.29 2.67 -11.78
N TRP A 72 10.14 2.70 -12.46
CA TRP A 72 9.17 1.60 -12.40
C TRP A 72 9.73 0.31 -12.98
N HIS A 73 10.47 0.40 -14.09
CA HIS A 73 11.12 -0.74 -14.71
C HIS A 73 12.12 -1.40 -13.74
N ASP A 74 12.99 -0.60 -13.13
CA ASP A 74 14.02 -1.09 -12.20
C ASP A 74 13.45 -1.59 -10.87
N LEU A 75 12.34 -1.01 -10.39
CA LEU A 75 11.65 -1.49 -9.19
C LEU A 75 11.08 -2.89 -9.40
N GLY A 76 10.59 -3.19 -10.61
CA GLY A 76 9.92 -4.45 -10.93
C GLY A 76 8.60 -4.66 -10.17
N LEU A 77 7.97 -3.57 -9.70
CA LEU A 77 6.73 -3.59 -8.93
C LEU A 77 5.60 -2.86 -9.65
N GLU A 78 4.37 -3.31 -9.38
CA GLU A 78 3.17 -2.62 -9.85
C GLU A 78 2.93 -1.31 -9.09
N ALA A 79 2.23 -0.37 -9.71
CA ALA A 79 1.81 0.86 -9.07
C ALA A 79 0.70 0.63 -8.03
N GLY A 80 0.87 1.17 -6.82
CA GLY A 80 -0.08 1.08 -5.71
C GLY A 80 -1.25 2.07 -5.77
N LYS A 81 -1.59 2.58 -6.97
CA LYS A 81 -2.76 3.42 -7.29
C LYS A 81 -3.20 4.40 -6.19
N ALA A 82 -2.31 5.31 -5.81
CA ALA A 82 -2.48 6.18 -4.65
C ALA A 82 -3.49 7.34 -4.85
N THR A 83 -4.00 7.56 -6.06
CA THR A 83 -4.87 8.70 -6.39
C THR A 83 -6.23 8.29 -6.92
N GLU A 84 -6.33 7.09 -7.43
CA GLU A 84 -7.45 6.51 -8.15
C GLU A 84 -8.60 6.16 -7.20
N LEU A 85 -9.81 6.09 -7.74
CA LEU A 85 -11.02 5.67 -7.02
C LEU A 85 -11.11 4.13 -7.04
N CYS A 86 -10.24 3.50 -6.28
CA CYS A 86 -10.16 2.04 -6.16
C CYS A 86 -9.74 1.64 -4.74
N LEU A 87 -9.48 0.34 -4.56
CA LEU A 87 -8.73 -0.13 -3.40
C LEU A 87 -7.34 0.51 -3.39
N HIS A 88 -6.99 1.17 -2.28
CA HIS A 88 -5.67 1.80 -2.09
C HIS A 88 -4.66 0.86 -1.44
N TYR A 89 -5.11 0.10 -0.43
CA TYR A 89 -4.31 -0.91 0.26
C TYR A 89 -5.17 -1.74 1.21
N VAL A 90 -4.67 -2.93 1.53
CA VAL A 90 -5.11 -3.72 2.68
C VAL A 90 -3.99 -3.71 3.71
N GLN A 91 -4.28 -3.19 4.90
CA GLN A 91 -3.36 -3.17 6.02
C GLN A 91 -3.59 -4.39 6.91
N THR A 92 -2.52 -5.09 7.27
CA THR A 92 -2.60 -6.34 8.03
C THR A 92 -1.68 -6.32 9.23
N CYS A 93 -2.10 -6.90 10.35
CA CYS A 93 -1.20 -7.15 11.47
C CYS A 93 -0.59 -8.53 11.31
N PRO A 94 0.44 -8.89 12.11
CA PRO A 94 1.10 -10.18 11.97
C PRO A 94 0.19 -11.41 12.21
N GLY A 95 -0.99 -11.23 12.81
CA GLY A 95 -1.96 -12.31 13.00
C GLY A 95 -1.41 -13.50 13.79
N THR A 96 -2.00 -14.68 13.57
CA THR A 96 -1.52 -15.94 14.16
C THR A 96 -0.19 -16.43 13.60
N GLU A 97 0.27 -15.88 12.48
CA GLU A 97 1.54 -16.26 11.86
C GLU A 97 2.74 -15.92 12.76
N VAL A 98 2.68 -14.79 13.47
CA VAL A 98 3.79 -14.31 14.31
C VAL A 98 3.36 -13.86 15.71
N CYS A 99 2.16 -13.30 15.86
CA CYS A 99 1.78 -12.65 17.12
C CYS A 99 1.19 -13.65 18.12
N THR A 100 1.69 -13.65 19.35
CA THR A 100 1.16 -14.46 20.46
C THR A 100 -0.28 -14.12 20.86
N PHE A 101 -0.75 -12.92 20.51
CA PHE A 101 -2.14 -12.48 20.71
C PHE A 101 -3.03 -12.70 19.50
N GLY A 102 -2.48 -13.20 18.38
CA GLY A 102 -3.23 -13.49 17.17
C GLY A 102 -4.35 -14.49 17.47
N VAL A 103 -5.58 -14.18 17.04
CA VAL A 103 -6.73 -15.09 17.15
C VAL A 103 -7.09 -15.68 15.79
N GLN A 104 -6.87 -14.91 14.73
CA GLN A 104 -7.06 -15.30 13.35
C GLN A 104 -5.84 -14.90 12.51
N ASP A 105 -5.65 -15.57 11.38
CA ASP A 105 -4.62 -15.25 10.41
C ASP A 105 -5.04 -14.02 9.58
N SER A 106 -4.57 -12.85 10.00
CA SER A 106 -4.82 -11.60 9.28
C SER A 106 -3.95 -11.40 8.06
N LEU A 107 -2.79 -12.08 7.97
CA LEU A 107 -1.90 -11.94 6.82
C LEU A 107 -2.51 -12.65 5.63
N ALA A 108 -2.81 -13.95 5.76
CA ALA A 108 -3.42 -14.72 4.68
C ALA A 108 -4.74 -14.10 4.22
N PHE A 109 -5.63 -13.76 5.17
CA PHE A 109 -6.92 -13.19 4.80
C PHE A 109 -6.80 -11.80 4.18
N GLY A 110 -5.85 -10.97 4.62
CA GLY A 110 -5.61 -9.66 4.02
C GLY A 110 -5.08 -9.76 2.60
N LEU A 111 -4.18 -10.71 2.31
CA LEU A 111 -3.68 -10.96 0.96
C LEU A 111 -4.80 -11.42 0.02
N GLU A 112 -5.66 -12.34 0.46
CA GLU A 112 -6.83 -12.79 -0.31
C GLU A 112 -7.78 -11.64 -0.64
N LEU A 113 -8.04 -10.74 0.32
CA LEU A 113 -8.88 -9.56 0.09
C LEU A 113 -8.24 -8.59 -0.90
N GLU A 114 -6.93 -8.38 -0.78
CA GLU A 114 -6.23 -7.49 -1.69
C GLU A 114 -6.26 -8.04 -3.12
N GLU A 115 -5.98 -9.33 -3.31
CA GLU A 115 -6.10 -9.99 -4.61
C GLU A 115 -7.54 -9.91 -5.16
N TYR A 116 -8.54 -10.17 -4.32
CA TYR A 116 -9.93 -10.16 -4.73
C TYR A 116 -10.42 -8.77 -5.20
N PHE A 117 -10.01 -7.71 -4.49
CA PHE A 117 -10.45 -6.33 -4.79
C PHE A 117 -9.51 -5.56 -5.71
N SER A 118 -8.28 -6.03 -5.92
CA SER A 118 -7.35 -5.39 -6.85
C SER A 118 -7.93 -5.36 -8.27
N GLY A 119 -7.70 -4.26 -8.97
CA GLY A 119 -8.22 -4.05 -10.33
C GLY A 119 -9.72 -3.74 -10.41
N ARG A 120 -10.46 -3.75 -9.29
CA ARG A 120 -11.88 -3.35 -9.27
C ARG A 120 -12.04 -1.86 -9.04
N ASP A 121 -13.04 -1.29 -9.70
CA ASP A 121 -13.44 0.10 -9.51
C ASP A 121 -14.30 0.25 -8.26
N PHE A 122 -14.11 1.37 -7.56
CA PHE A 122 -14.92 1.77 -6.42
C PHE A 122 -15.41 3.21 -6.61
N PRO A 123 -16.54 3.60 -6.00
CA PRO A 123 -17.02 4.98 -6.08
C PRO A 123 -16.12 5.97 -5.31
N ALA A 124 -15.21 5.48 -4.46
CA ALA A 124 -14.30 6.26 -3.65
C ALA A 124 -12.99 5.50 -3.38
N LYS A 125 -12.04 6.17 -2.72
CA LYS A 125 -10.79 5.55 -2.25
C LYS A 125 -11.06 4.61 -1.08
N VAL A 126 -10.84 3.31 -1.25
CA VAL A 126 -11.13 2.29 -0.23
C VAL A 126 -9.85 1.82 0.43
N LYS A 127 -9.85 1.76 1.76
CA LYS A 127 -8.77 1.25 2.61
C LYS A 127 -9.35 0.18 3.51
N ILE A 128 -8.68 -0.97 3.59
CA ILE A 128 -9.13 -2.10 4.41
C ILE A 128 -8.12 -2.32 5.54
N GLY A 129 -8.61 -2.55 6.76
CA GLY A 129 -7.76 -2.91 7.90
C GLY A 129 -8.14 -4.27 8.46
N VAL A 130 -7.23 -5.24 8.39
CA VAL A 130 -7.42 -6.62 8.87
C VAL A 130 -6.58 -6.87 10.10
N SER A 131 -7.23 -6.94 11.25
CA SER A 131 -6.60 -7.21 12.54
C SER A 131 -6.97 -8.61 13.02
N GLY A 132 -5.98 -9.46 13.29
CA GLY A 132 -6.18 -10.83 13.75
C GLY A 132 -6.77 -10.96 15.17
N CYS A 133 -6.94 -9.87 15.92
CA CYS A 133 -7.51 -9.87 17.27
C CYS A 133 -8.12 -8.50 17.63
N PRO A 134 -8.83 -8.37 18.77
CA PRO A 134 -9.48 -7.12 19.19
C PRO A 134 -8.55 -5.93 19.49
N PHE A 135 -7.23 -6.11 19.55
CA PHE A 135 -6.29 -4.99 19.75
C PHE A 135 -6.19 -4.06 18.54
N SER A 136 -6.73 -4.45 17.39
CA SER A 136 -6.91 -3.58 16.23
C SER A 136 -5.61 -2.90 15.75
N CYS A 137 -4.48 -3.61 15.76
CA CYS A 137 -3.17 -3.07 15.34
C CYS A 137 -3.15 -2.61 13.87
N SER A 138 -4.06 -3.11 13.02
CA SER A 138 -4.23 -2.67 11.62
C SER A 138 -5.20 -1.50 11.47
N GLU A 139 -5.53 -0.82 12.57
CA GLU A 139 -6.44 0.32 12.60
C GLU A 139 -7.84 -0.03 12.04
N SER A 140 -8.29 -1.28 12.19
CA SER A 140 -9.52 -1.81 11.58
C SER A 140 -10.77 -0.96 11.86
N LEU A 141 -10.86 -0.28 13.00
CA LEU A 141 -12.03 0.56 13.33
C LEU A 141 -12.07 1.92 12.62
N VAL A 142 -10.97 2.37 12.01
CA VAL A 142 -10.84 3.67 11.30
C VAL A 142 -10.49 3.48 9.82
N ARG A 143 -10.88 2.33 9.29
CA ARG A 143 -10.75 1.98 7.87
C ARG A 143 -12.13 1.90 7.25
N ASP A 144 -12.20 2.18 5.95
CA ASP A 144 -13.46 2.16 5.20
C ASP A 144 -14.16 0.80 5.37
N ILE A 145 -13.35 -0.28 5.36
CA ILE A 145 -13.74 -1.64 5.75
C ILE A 145 -12.78 -2.15 6.84
N GLY A 146 -13.32 -2.42 8.01
CA GLY A 146 -12.62 -2.98 9.14
C GLY A 146 -12.91 -4.45 9.32
N ILE A 147 -11.88 -5.25 9.58
CA ILE A 147 -12.00 -6.68 9.84
C ILE A 147 -11.22 -7.02 11.10
N THR A 148 -11.92 -7.58 12.10
CA THR A 148 -11.35 -7.92 13.40
C THR A 148 -11.61 -9.39 13.75
N GLY A 149 -10.53 -10.12 14.02
CA GLY A 149 -10.55 -11.54 14.37
C GLY A 149 -11.15 -11.83 15.74
N LYS A 150 -12.00 -12.85 15.80
CA LYS A 150 -12.60 -13.43 17.01
C LYS A 150 -12.43 -14.96 16.97
N LYS A 151 -12.57 -15.63 18.12
CA LYS A 151 -12.44 -17.09 18.20
C LYS A 151 -13.41 -17.86 17.28
N LYS A 152 -14.58 -17.27 16.97
CA LYS A 152 -15.63 -17.87 16.13
C LYS A 152 -15.68 -17.32 14.70
N GLY A 153 -14.65 -16.61 14.25
CA GLY A 153 -14.59 -16.00 12.91
C GLY A 153 -14.26 -14.51 12.95
N TRP A 154 -14.82 -13.74 12.02
CA TRP A 154 -14.48 -12.33 11.82
C TRP A 154 -15.65 -11.40 12.18
N THR A 155 -15.34 -10.20 12.63
CA THR A 155 -16.30 -9.08 12.69
C THR A 155 -15.92 -8.06 11.64
N VAL A 156 -16.90 -7.67 10.83
CA VAL A 156 -16.73 -6.67 9.78
C VAL A 156 -17.39 -5.36 10.21
N THR A 157 -16.69 -4.25 10.09
CA THR A 157 -17.16 -2.89 10.37
C THR A 157 -16.98 -2.03 9.12
N PHE A 158 -17.80 -0.98 8.98
CA PHE A 158 -17.78 -0.09 7.83
C PHE A 158 -17.84 1.37 8.27
N GLY A 159 -17.30 2.27 7.44
CA GLY A 159 -17.47 3.72 7.58
C GLY A 159 -16.55 4.38 8.62
N GLY A 160 -15.41 3.77 8.91
CA GLY A 160 -14.36 4.36 9.75
C GLY A 160 -13.61 5.51 9.09
#